data_AF-A0A5D6YFC3-F1
#
_entry.id   AF-A0A5D6YFC3-F1
#
_cell.length_a   1.000
_cell.length_b   1.000
_cell.length_c   1.000
_cell.angle_alpha   90.00
_cell.angle_beta   90.00
_cell.angle_gamma   90.00
#
_symmetry.space_group_name_H-M   'P 1'
#
loop_
_entity.id
_entity.type
_entity.pdbx_description
1 polymer ?
#
loop_
_entity_poly.entity_id
_entity_poly.type
_entity_poly.pdbx_seq_one_letter_code
_entity_poly.pdbx_strand_id
1 'polypeptide(L)'
;MLDKSDEHSSALDSFLGSALQVLAPNSLQFNEHEFQRSPKEAQDAARAAAKLVQPGDLIFITTSGFVFSMGRYLTANDYDHVVWRVPMADHEREKFLRCARELVGRKYDVVRYYQLVLRLTLKNLVGSTPLRKLPMEVNSDVWICSDSIMVLLAGCSERFREALMNARQQSQLDLFTFGSASLSDFSRIRRTDPDVLARVALPLADYTLQPQKRPWRAHLSELLELLAKVQAGAVKWPQVERGVFPKLQALSDRLPPASWSLQEKAKVAGYAMVLLVVLKRGVSVVRILLRVLQLVLLRYCAQQLLRHLDKHTIARALLAKL
;
A
#
# COMPACT_ATOMS: atom_id res chain seq x y z
N MET A 1 9.49 36.15 -2.60
CA MET A 1 9.96 34.76 -2.83
C MET A 1 8.83 33.85 -2.39
N LEU A 2 7.94 33.53 -3.33
CA LEU A 2 6.87 32.55 -3.11
C LEU A 2 7.48 31.15 -3.14
N ASP A 3 7.12 30.38 -2.14
CA ASP A 3 7.74 29.12 -1.79
C ASP A 3 7.43 28.05 -2.84
N LYS A 4 8.45 27.60 -3.57
CA LYS A 4 8.35 26.50 -4.54
C LYS A 4 8.01 25.15 -3.88
N SER A 5 8.03 25.09 -2.54
CA SER A 5 7.67 23.88 -1.79
C SER A 5 6.18 23.53 -1.89
N ASP A 6 5.29 24.53 -1.95
CA ASP A 6 3.83 24.34 -1.96
C ASP A 6 3.31 23.78 -3.30
N GLU A 7 3.92 24.20 -4.42
CA GLU A 7 3.52 23.74 -5.76
C GLU A 7 3.81 22.24 -5.97
N HIS A 8 4.91 21.75 -5.40
CA HIS A 8 5.29 20.34 -5.46
C HIS A 8 4.43 19.45 -4.55
N SER A 9 4.00 19.96 -3.38
CA SER A 9 3.06 19.25 -2.51
C SER A 9 1.70 19.09 -3.18
N SER A 10 1.16 20.17 -3.73
CA SER A 10 -0.17 20.18 -4.38
C SER A 10 -0.29 19.18 -5.55
N ALA A 11 0.74 19.07 -6.39
CA ALA A 11 0.76 18.10 -7.48
C ALA A 11 0.76 16.65 -6.93
N LEU A 12 1.66 16.34 -6.00
CA LEU A 12 1.73 15.01 -5.38
C LEU A 12 0.42 14.61 -4.71
N ASP A 13 -0.26 15.55 -4.05
CA ASP A 13 -1.52 15.31 -3.35
C ASP A 13 -2.65 14.98 -4.36
N SER A 14 -2.69 15.67 -5.49
CA SER A 14 -3.63 15.40 -6.59
C SER A 14 -3.37 14.04 -7.27
N PHE A 15 -2.09 13.67 -7.46
CA PHE A 15 -1.71 12.35 -7.96
C PHE A 15 -2.17 11.24 -7.03
N LEU A 16 -1.86 11.38 -5.73
CA LEU A 16 -2.21 10.39 -4.71
C LEU A 16 -3.73 10.27 -4.57
N GLY A 17 -4.48 11.39 -4.62
CA GLY A 17 -5.94 11.38 -4.63
C GLY A 17 -6.54 10.63 -5.82
N SER A 18 -6.00 10.84 -7.03
CA SER A 18 -6.45 10.14 -8.25
C SER A 18 -6.06 8.65 -8.24
N ALA A 19 -4.88 8.33 -7.75
CA ALA A 19 -4.43 6.96 -7.57
C ALA A 19 -5.29 6.22 -6.53
N LEU A 20 -5.69 6.90 -5.44
CA LEU A 20 -6.54 6.32 -4.40
C LEU A 20 -7.93 5.90 -4.90
N GLN A 21 -8.56 6.69 -5.76
CA GLN A 21 -9.87 6.32 -6.32
C GLN A 21 -9.82 5.01 -7.12
N VAL A 22 -8.67 4.65 -7.68
CA VAL A 22 -8.50 3.40 -8.43
C VAL A 22 -7.96 2.26 -7.58
N LEU A 23 -7.06 2.59 -6.65
CA LEU A 23 -6.43 1.62 -5.78
C LEU A 23 -7.35 1.16 -4.64
N ALA A 24 -8.31 2.00 -4.25
CA ALA A 24 -9.16 1.82 -3.09
C ALA A 24 -10.61 2.36 -3.29
N PRO A 25 -11.29 2.08 -4.42
CA PRO A 25 -12.58 2.68 -4.77
C PRO A 25 -13.68 2.45 -3.71
N ASN A 26 -13.60 1.33 -2.99
CA ASN A 26 -14.59 0.90 -1.99
C ASN A 26 -14.00 0.89 -0.57
N SER A 27 -12.96 1.70 -0.30
CA SER A 27 -12.36 1.73 1.03
C SER A 27 -13.37 2.27 2.05
N LEU A 28 -13.99 1.34 2.79
CA LEU A 28 -14.74 1.52 4.04
C LEU A 28 -16.21 1.97 3.93
N GLN A 29 -16.77 2.20 2.75
CA GLN A 29 -18.19 2.47 2.65
C GLN A 29 -18.98 1.16 2.69
N PHE A 30 -19.78 0.97 3.73
CA PHE A 30 -20.73 -0.14 3.78
C PHE A 30 -21.66 -0.06 2.58
N ASN A 31 -21.66 -1.12 1.78
CA ASN A 31 -22.50 -1.25 0.60
C ASN A 31 -23.61 -2.26 0.89
N GLU A 32 -24.80 -1.75 1.23
CA GLU A 32 -25.98 -2.57 1.51
C GLU A 32 -26.29 -3.53 0.36
N HIS A 33 -26.09 -3.11 -0.90
CA HIS A 33 -26.32 -3.98 -2.05
C HIS A 33 -25.31 -5.12 -2.16
N GLU A 34 -24.05 -4.90 -1.76
CA GLU A 34 -23.03 -5.95 -1.72
C GLU A 34 -23.31 -6.93 -0.58
N PHE A 35 -23.75 -6.42 0.58
CA PHE A 35 -24.17 -7.25 1.70
C PHE A 35 -25.37 -8.15 1.34
N GLN A 36 -26.39 -7.60 0.69
CA GLN A 36 -27.56 -8.35 0.25
C GLN A 36 -27.25 -9.42 -0.81
N ARG A 37 -26.21 -9.21 -1.63
CA ARG A 37 -25.73 -10.18 -2.63
C ARG A 37 -24.82 -11.26 -2.04
N SER A 38 -24.35 -11.09 -0.82
CA SER A 38 -23.48 -12.07 -0.16
C SER A 38 -24.25 -13.35 0.17
N PRO A 39 -23.59 -14.52 0.21
CA PRO A 39 -24.24 -15.78 0.63
C PRO A 39 -24.96 -15.63 1.97
N LYS A 40 -26.09 -16.35 2.13
CA LYS A 40 -26.92 -16.24 3.33
C LYS A 40 -26.13 -16.58 4.59
N GLU A 41 -25.24 -17.56 4.50
CA GLU A 41 -24.35 -17.97 5.59
C GLU A 41 -23.43 -16.82 6.04
N ALA A 42 -22.90 -16.03 5.10
CA ALA A 42 -22.06 -14.88 5.40
C ALA A 42 -22.89 -13.74 6.04
N GLN A 43 -24.12 -13.53 5.58
CA GLN A 43 -25.04 -12.55 6.18
C GLN A 43 -25.42 -12.94 7.61
N ASP A 44 -25.75 -14.21 7.84
CA ASP A 44 -26.13 -14.73 9.16
C ASP A 44 -24.93 -14.68 10.12
N ALA A 45 -23.74 -15.02 9.65
CA ALA A 45 -22.50 -14.87 10.40
C ALA A 45 -22.21 -13.41 10.77
N ALA A 46 -22.40 -12.47 9.85
CA ALA A 46 -22.24 -11.04 10.11
C ALA A 46 -23.26 -10.54 11.14
N ARG A 47 -24.53 -10.97 11.05
CA ARG A 47 -25.58 -10.65 12.03
C ARG A 47 -25.26 -11.24 13.41
N ALA A 48 -24.73 -12.46 13.46
CA ALA A 48 -24.31 -13.10 14.71
C ALA A 48 -23.11 -12.35 15.33
N ALA A 49 -22.12 -11.98 14.52
CA ALA A 49 -20.98 -11.16 14.96
C ALA A 49 -21.43 -9.80 15.49
N ALA A 50 -22.36 -9.12 14.81
CA ALA A 50 -22.87 -7.81 15.22
C ALA A 50 -23.50 -7.81 16.63
N LYS A 51 -24.07 -8.94 17.07
CA LYS A 51 -24.62 -9.09 18.43
C LYS A 51 -23.55 -9.13 19.53
N LEU A 52 -22.30 -9.45 19.18
CA LEU A 52 -21.19 -9.58 20.13
C LEU A 52 -20.35 -8.32 20.24
N VAL A 53 -20.37 -7.47 19.20
CA VAL A 53 -19.63 -6.21 19.17
C VAL A 53 -20.31 -5.20 20.09
N GLN A 54 -19.50 -4.45 20.83
CA GLN A 54 -19.93 -3.37 21.70
C GLN A 54 -19.38 -2.03 21.21
N PRO A 55 -20.03 -0.90 21.55
CA PRO A 55 -19.46 0.42 21.33
C PRO A 55 -18.08 0.54 21.99
N GLY A 56 -17.07 0.93 21.21
CA GLY A 56 -15.66 0.99 21.64
C GLY A 56 -14.81 -0.20 21.20
N ASP A 57 -15.42 -1.26 20.65
CA ASP A 57 -14.67 -2.35 20.04
C ASP A 57 -13.97 -1.87 18.75
N LEU A 58 -12.71 -2.25 18.61
CA LEU A 58 -11.88 -2.00 17.45
C LEU A 58 -12.01 -3.18 16.49
N ILE A 59 -12.57 -2.94 15.32
CA ILE A 59 -12.74 -3.95 14.29
C ILE A 59 -11.68 -3.72 13.21
N PHE A 60 -10.69 -4.60 13.16
CA PHE A 60 -9.72 -4.66 12.08
C PHE A 60 -10.21 -5.65 11.06
N ILE A 61 -10.56 -5.15 9.88
CA ILE A 61 -10.94 -5.98 8.73
C ILE A 61 -9.88 -5.88 7.65
N THR A 62 -9.75 -6.95 6.87
CA THR A 62 -8.99 -6.88 5.64
C THR A 62 -9.88 -6.64 4.47
N THR A 63 -9.53 -5.60 3.73
CA THR A 63 -10.09 -5.35 2.42
C THR A 63 -9.46 -6.37 1.46
N SER A 64 -10.32 -7.11 0.77
CA SER A 64 -9.92 -7.95 -0.35
C SER A 64 -9.43 -7.08 -1.51
N GLY A 65 -8.56 -7.64 -2.35
CA GLY A 65 -8.04 -6.98 -3.55
C GLY A 65 -6.52 -6.93 -3.58
N PHE A 66 -5.97 -6.99 -4.79
CA PHE A 66 -4.54 -7.08 -5.04
C PHE A 66 -3.75 -5.97 -4.31
N VAL A 67 -4.21 -4.72 -4.38
CA VAL A 67 -3.52 -3.57 -3.79
C VAL A 67 -3.41 -3.69 -2.28
N PHE A 68 -4.52 -3.99 -1.60
CA PHE A 68 -4.55 -4.15 -0.15
C PHE A 68 -3.79 -5.41 0.29
N SER A 69 -3.85 -6.48 -0.50
CA SER A 69 -3.09 -7.71 -0.26
C SER A 69 -1.58 -7.47 -0.37
N MET A 70 -1.13 -6.78 -1.43
CA MET A 70 0.25 -6.38 -1.63
C MET A 70 0.72 -5.40 -0.54
N GLY A 71 -0.12 -4.42 -0.19
CA GLY A 71 0.17 -3.47 0.89
C GLY A 71 0.40 -4.18 2.23
N ARG A 72 -0.43 -5.18 2.57
CA ARG A 72 -0.22 -6.03 3.75
C ARG A 72 1.09 -6.80 3.70
N TYR A 73 1.39 -7.42 2.56
CA TYR A 73 2.65 -8.15 2.35
C TYR A 73 3.86 -7.24 2.56
N LEU A 74 3.87 -6.05 1.95
CA LEU A 74 4.97 -5.09 2.02
C LEU A 74 5.14 -4.50 3.42
N THR A 75 4.05 -4.28 4.15
CA THR A 75 4.06 -3.71 5.49
C THR A 75 4.20 -4.75 6.61
N ALA A 76 4.32 -6.05 6.26
CA ALA A 76 4.33 -7.17 7.20
C ALA A 76 3.14 -7.13 8.18
N ASN A 77 1.96 -6.81 7.65
CA ASN A 77 0.74 -6.73 8.45
C ASN A 77 0.03 -8.08 8.46
N ASP A 78 -0.06 -8.66 9.65
CA ASP A 78 -0.56 -10.03 9.88
C ASP A 78 -2.06 -10.07 10.21
N TYR A 79 -2.82 -8.97 10.07
CA TYR A 79 -4.26 -8.99 10.33
C TYR A 79 -5.05 -9.42 9.11
N ASP A 80 -6.00 -10.35 9.30
CA ASP A 80 -7.05 -10.72 8.35
C ASP A 80 -8.41 -10.18 8.82
N HIS A 81 -8.95 -10.67 9.93
CA HIS A 81 -10.06 -10.02 10.61
C HIS A 81 -9.95 -10.26 12.11
N VAL A 82 -9.87 -9.18 12.89
CA VAL A 82 -9.76 -9.26 14.35
C VAL A 82 -10.60 -8.17 14.98
N VAL A 83 -11.40 -8.57 15.97
CA VAL A 83 -12.09 -7.63 16.85
C VAL A 83 -11.34 -7.61 18.17
N TRP A 84 -10.87 -6.42 18.55
CA TRP A 84 -10.32 -6.17 19.87
C TRP A 84 -11.24 -5.28 20.67
N ARG A 85 -11.51 -5.69 21.90
CA ARG A 85 -12.18 -4.89 22.91
C ARG A 85 -11.12 -4.27 23.80
N VAL A 86 -11.20 -2.96 23.96
CA VAL A 86 -10.47 -2.26 25.01
C VAL A 86 -11.40 -2.25 26.22
N PRO A 87 -11.08 -2.94 27.34
CA PRO A 87 -11.92 -2.86 28.53
C PRO A 87 -11.90 -1.43 29.06
N MET A 88 -13.06 -0.78 29.06
CA MET A 88 -13.26 0.58 29.55
C MET A 88 -14.35 0.60 30.60
N ALA A 89 -14.19 1.43 31.62
CA ALA A 89 -15.29 1.76 32.51
C ALA A 89 -16.39 2.52 31.73
N ASP A 90 -17.62 2.56 32.25
CA ASP A 90 -18.74 3.19 31.55
C ASP A 90 -18.48 4.66 31.21
N HIS A 91 -17.91 5.42 32.17
CA HIS A 91 -17.57 6.82 31.96
C HIS A 91 -16.44 7.02 30.92
N GLU A 92 -15.44 6.14 30.88
CA GLU A 92 -14.38 6.15 29.86
C GLU A 92 -14.95 5.86 28.47
N ARG A 93 -15.85 4.87 28.38
CA ARG A 93 -16.52 4.49 27.14
C ARG A 93 -17.43 5.60 26.63
N GLU A 94 -18.21 6.26 27.48
CA GLU A 94 -19.01 7.43 27.09
C GLU A 94 -18.13 8.56 26.58
N LYS A 95 -17.02 8.85 27.27
CA LYS A 95 -16.03 9.83 26.82
C LYS A 95 -15.44 9.45 25.47
N PHE A 96 -15.03 8.20 25.29
CA PHE A 96 -14.51 7.67 24.03
C PHE A 96 -15.51 7.87 22.89
N LEU A 97 -16.78 7.50 23.09
CA LEU A 97 -17.82 7.63 22.05
C LEU A 97 -18.08 9.09 21.70
N ARG A 98 -18.08 10.00 22.69
CA ARG A 98 -18.21 11.44 22.44
C ARG A 98 -17.04 11.96 21.60
N CYS A 99 -15.80 11.66 21.98
CA CYS A 99 -14.63 12.09 21.21
C CYS A 99 -14.55 11.44 19.83
N ALA A 100 -14.96 10.17 19.69
CA ALA A 100 -15.00 9.48 18.41
C ALA A 100 -16.02 10.12 17.44
N ARG A 101 -17.15 10.62 17.95
CA ARG A 101 -18.12 11.37 17.12
C ARG A 101 -17.52 12.65 16.55
N GLU A 102 -16.60 13.32 17.25
CA GLU A 102 -15.93 14.54 16.77
C GLU A 102 -14.94 14.27 15.61
N LEU A 103 -14.52 13.01 15.45
CA LEU A 103 -13.70 12.59 14.31
C LEU A 103 -14.53 12.27 13.05
N VAL A 104 -15.85 12.04 13.20
CA VAL A 104 -16.71 11.74 12.06
C VAL A 104 -16.78 12.97 11.14
N GLY A 105 -16.49 12.76 9.86
CA GLY A 105 -16.45 13.83 8.86
C GLY A 105 -15.13 14.60 8.77
N ARG A 106 -14.13 14.29 9.62
CA ARG A 106 -12.77 14.81 9.46
C ARG A 106 -12.11 14.26 8.21
N LYS A 107 -11.19 15.04 7.62
CA LYS A 107 -10.50 14.66 6.40
C LYS A 107 -9.46 13.57 6.69
N TYR A 108 -9.29 12.65 5.75
CA TYR A 108 -8.24 11.63 5.85
C TYR A 108 -6.91 12.19 5.34
N ASP A 109 -5.84 12.04 6.14
CA ASP A 109 -4.48 12.46 5.75
C ASP A 109 -3.83 11.39 4.85
N VAL A 110 -4.21 11.45 3.58
CA VAL A 110 -3.73 10.56 2.53
C VAL A 110 -2.20 10.60 2.41
N VAL A 111 -1.62 11.80 2.45
CA VAL A 111 -0.20 12.03 2.19
C VAL A 111 0.62 11.38 3.27
N ARG A 112 0.28 11.67 4.54
CA ARG A 112 0.94 11.08 5.70
C ARG A 112 0.73 9.57 5.75
N TYR A 113 -0.44 9.07 5.35
CA TYR A 113 -0.70 7.63 5.26
C TYR A 113 0.26 6.93 4.28
N TYR A 114 0.40 7.44 3.05
CA TYR A 114 1.33 6.86 2.09
C TYR A 114 2.79 6.99 2.52
N GLN A 115 3.12 8.11 3.16
CA GLN A 115 4.43 8.31 3.78
C GLN A 115 4.71 7.29 4.90
N LEU A 116 3.71 6.91 5.69
CA LEU A 116 3.81 5.83 6.67
C LEU A 116 3.99 4.47 5.97
N VAL A 117 3.17 4.16 4.97
CA VAL A 117 3.26 2.89 4.20
C VAL A 117 4.65 2.72 3.59
N LEU A 118 5.21 3.77 3.00
CA LEU A 118 6.56 3.76 2.44
C LEU A 118 7.61 3.46 3.52
N ARG A 119 7.52 4.11 4.69
CA ARG A 119 8.44 3.87 5.82
C ARG A 119 8.36 2.44 6.34
N LEU A 120 7.16 1.92 6.53
CA LEU A 120 6.94 0.52 6.94
C LEU A 120 7.50 -0.46 5.91
N THR A 121 7.30 -0.18 4.62
CA THR A 121 7.84 -0.98 3.52
C THR A 121 9.36 -0.97 3.51
N LEU A 122 9.99 0.19 3.66
CA LEU A 122 11.46 0.31 3.75
C LEU A 122 12.02 -0.41 4.97
N LYS A 123 11.37 -0.27 6.13
CA LYS A 123 11.73 -0.99 7.36
C LYS A 123 11.72 -2.50 7.11
N ASN A 124 10.65 -3.01 6.49
CA ASN A 124 10.48 -4.44 6.25
C ASN A 124 11.48 -4.98 5.21
N LEU A 125 11.72 -4.24 4.13
CA LEU A 125 12.60 -4.67 3.04
C LEU A 125 14.08 -4.53 3.36
N VAL A 126 14.45 -3.50 4.12
CA VAL A 126 15.85 -3.07 4.27
C VAL A 126 16.33 -3.17 5.73
N GLY A 127 15.43 -3.37 6.69
CA GLY A 127 15.74 -3.37 8.11
C GLY A 127 16.10 -1.98 8.67
N SER A 128 16.02 -0.92 7.85
CA SER A 128 16.39 0.44 8.25
C SER A 128 15.30 1.46 7.93
N THR A 129 15.35 2.59 8.62
CA THR A 129 14.37 3.67 8.54
C THR A 129 15.06 4.97 8.11
N PRO A 130 15.50 5.08 6.84
CA PRO A 130 16.34 6.20 6.40
C PRO A 130 15.58 7.54 6.32
N LEU A 131 14.25 7.50 6.40
CA LEU A 131 13.40 8.68 6.28
C LEU A 131 13.23 9.38 7.62
N ARG A 132 13.25 10.72 7.60
CA ARG A 132 12.94 11.56 8.77
C ARG A 132 11.58 11.16 9.34
N LYS A 133 11.49 11.16 10.68
CA LYS A 133 10.25 10.95 11.41
C LYS A 133 9.19 11.96 10.95
N LEU A 134 7.95 11.50 10.80
CA LEU A 134 6.82 12.37 10.49
C LEU A 134 6.57 13.32 11.68
N PRO A 135 6.19 14.58 11.43
CA PRO A 135 5.76 15.45 12.50
C PRO A 135 4.58 14.78 13.22
N MET A 136 4.68 14.65 14.54
CA MET A 136 3.57 14.16 15.37
C MET A 136 2.55 15.26 15.61
N GLU A 137 2.77 16.47 15.10
CA GLU A 137 1.81 17.56 15.14
C GLU A 137 0.54 17.09 14.45
N VAL A 138 -0.45 16.82 15.29
CA VAL A 138 -1.80 16.52 14.86
C VAL A 138 -2.41 17.87 14.52
N ASN A 139 -2.41 18.21 13.24
CA ASN A 139 -3.37 19.20 12.77
C ASN A 139 -4.77 18.59 13.00
N SER A 140 -5.59 19.24 13.81
CA SER A 140 -6.86 18.69 14.32
C SER A 140 -7.86 18.30 13.22
N ASP A 141 -7.65 18.76 11.99
CA ASP A 141 -8.60 18.60 10.89
C ASP A 141 -8.30 17.43 9.95
N VAL A 142 -7.10 16.86 10.00
CA VAL A 142 -6.67 15.77 9.12
C VAL A 142 -6.08 14.60 9.92
N TRP A 143 -6.56 13.38 9.66
CA TRP A 143 -6.20 12.21 10.46
C TRP A 143 -5.88 10.99 9.63
N ILE A 144 -4.96 10.17 10.13
CA ILE A 144 -4.84 8.76 9.74
C ILE A 144 -5.68 7.93 10.72
N CYS A 145 -6.29 6.85 10.22
CA CYS A 145 -7.14 5.97 11.03
C CYS A 145 -6.41 5.38 12.25
N SER A 146 -5.16 4.93 12.10
CA SER A 146 -4.39 4.37 13.20
C SER A 146 -4.01 5.41 14.26
N ASP A 147 -3.59 6.61 13.83
CA ASP A 147 -3.23 7.71 14.73
C ASP A 147 -4.42 8.18 15.55
N SER A 148 -5.56 8.40 14.89
CA SER A 148 -6.78 8.87 15.55
C SER A 148 -7.26 7.89 16.61
N ILE A 149 -7.29 6.59 16.30
CA ILE A 149 -7.66 5.56 17.28
C ILE A 149 -6.66 5.50 18.43
N MET A 150 -5.36 5.54 18.15
CA MET A 150 -4.33 5.52 19.20
C MET A 150 -4.46 6.72 20.16
N VAL A 151 -4.68 7.92 19.62
CA VAL A 151 -4.88 9.14 20.42
C VAL A 151 -6.18 9.08 21.21
N LEU A 152 -7.28 8.62 20.60
CA LEU A 152 -8.56 8.46 21.29
C LEU A 152 -8.46 7.52 22.48
N LEU A 153 -7.89 6.33 22.26
CA LEU A 153 -7.75 5.32 23.31
C LEU A 153 -6.85 5.83 24.44
N ALA A 154 -5.71 6.44 24.12
CA ALA A 154 -4.80 7.00 25.13
C ALA A 154 -5.42 8.18 25.89
N GLY A 155 -6.31 8.96 25.27
CA GLY A 155 -7.00 10.08 25.90
C GLY A 155 -8.24 9.69 26.71
N CYS A 156 -8.82 8.53 26.44
CA CYS A 156 -10.10 8.10 27.04
C CYS A 156 -9.98 6.90 27.98
N SER A 157 -8.94 6.07 27.87
CA SER A 157 -8.72 4.91 28.73
C SER A 157 -7.39 5.03 29.48
N GLU A 158 -7.45 5.08 30.80
CA GLU A 158 -6.25 5.17 31.65
C GLU A 158 -5.37 3.94 31.51
N ARG A 159 -6.01 2.77 31.53
CA ARG A 159 -5.34 1.48 31.33
C ARG A 159 -4.62 1.41 29.97
N PHE A 160 -5.29 1.85 28.90
CA PHE A 160 -4.64 1.88 27.57
C PHE A 160 -3.45 2.83 27.54
N ARG A 161 -3.57 4.00 28.17
CA ARG A 161 -2.49 4.97 28.27
C ARG A 161 -1.28 4.40 29.01
N GLU A 162 -1.48 3.69 30.12
CA GLU A 162 -0.41 3.01 30.86
C GLU A 162 0.25 1.92 30.02
N ALA A 163 -0.54 1.06 29.38
CA ALA A 163 -0.02 0.02 28.49
C ALA A 163 0.78 0.60 27.32
N LEU A 164 0.32 1.72 26.73
CA LEU A 164 1.06 2.43 25.68
C LEU A 164 2.40 2.97 26.19
N MET A 165 2.44 3.52 27.40
CA MET A 165 3.68 4.01 28.02
C MET A 165 4.65 2.88 28.36
N ASN A 166 4.15 1.75 28.85
CA ASN A 166 4.96 0.55 29.09
C ASN A 166 5.52 -0.02 27.79
N ALA A 167 4.67 -0.15 26.77
CA ALA A 167 5.07 -0.63 25.45
C ALA A 167 6.09 0.31 24.79
N ARG A 168 6.01 1.63 25.02
CA ARG A 168 7.03 2.59 24.57
C ARG A 168 8.40 2.33 25.19
N GLN A 169 8.45 1.94 26.47
CA GLN A 169 9.72 1.67 27.17
C GLN A 169 10.33 0.35 26.72
N GLN A 170 9.50 -0.66 26.48
CA GLN A 170 9.94 -2.03 26.18
C GLN A 170 10.12 -2.32 24.68
N SER A 171 9.38 -1.60 23.83
CA SER A 171 9.32 -1.84 22.39
C SER A 171 9.49 -0.56 21.60
N GLN A 172 10.19 -0.65 20.46
CA GLN A 172 10.18 0.43 19.47
C GLN A 172 8.84 0.44 18.76
N LEU A 173 7.85 1.18 19.28
CA LEU A 173 6.58 1.40 18.59
C LEU A 173 6.78 2.29 17.36
N ASP A 174 6.13 1.91 16.28
CA ASP A 174 6.14 2.60 14.99
C ASP A 174 5.63 4.04 15.13
N LEU A 175 4.67 4.30 16.04
CA LEU A 175 4.26 5.65 16.45
C LEU A 175 5.44 6.54 16.84
N PHE A 176 6.34 6.03 17.68
CA PHE A 176 7.48 6.81 18.17
C PHE A 176 8.66 6.82 17.20
N THR A 177 8.82 5.76 16.38
CA THR A 177 9.88 5.66 15.36
C THR A 177 9.56 6.45 14.10
N PHE A 178 8.35 6.32 13.56
CA PHE A 178 7.92 6.91 12.29
C PHE A 178 7.08 8.16 12.44
N GLY A 179 6.55 8.44 13.64
CA GLY A 179 5.66 9.57 13.89
C GLY A 179 4.20 9.28 13.54
N SER A 180 3.84 8.02 13.28
CA SER A 180 2.47 7.58 13.05
C SER A 180 2.33 6.10 13.43
N ALA A 181 1.23 5.76 14.09
CA ALA A 181 0.94 4.44 14.59
C ALA A 181 0.71 3.46 13.43
N SER A 182 1.26 2.26 13.55
CA SER A 182 0.94 1.15 12.65
C SER A 182 -0.02 0.16 13.31
N LEU A 183 -0.62 -0.73 12.53
CA LEU A 183 -1.42 -1.83 13.10
C LEU A 183 -0.58 -2.77 13.98
N SER A 184 0.72 -2.89 13.69
CA SER A 184 1.66 -3.65 14.51
C SER A 184 1.88 -3.06 15.90
N ASP A 185 1.63 -1.76 16.10
CA ASP A 185 1.75 -1.13 17.42
C ASP A 185 0.70 -1.66 18.38
N PHE A 186 -0.54 -1.83 17.94
CA PHE A 186 -1.59 -2.42 18.77
C PHE A 186 -1.23 -3.86 19.18
N SER A 187 -0.64 -4.65 18.27
CA SER A 187 -0.12 -5.99 18.58
C SER A 187 1.02 -5.95 19.59
N ARG A 188 1.90 -4.94 19.52
CA ARG A 188 3.02 -4.76 20.45
C ARG A 188 2.50 -4.34 21.82
N ILE A 189 1.57 -3.39 21.89
CA ILE A 189 0.91 -2.96 23.12
C ILE A 189 0.22 -4.15 23.80
N ARG A 190 -0.55 -4.95 23.04
CA ARG A 190 -1.17 -6.18 23.57
C ARG A 190 -0.16 -7.22 24.04
N ARG A 191 1.01 -7.33 23.38
CA ARG A 191 2.05 -8.26 23.83
C ARG A 191 2.66 -7.85 25.16
N THR A 192 2.76 -6.55 25.41
CA THR A 192 3.21 -6.00 26.69
C THR A 192 2.14 -6.12 27.78
N ASP A 193 0.88 -5.83 27.46
CA ASP A 193 -0.27 -6.00 28.36
C ASP A 193 -1.42 -6.71 27.62
N PRO A 194 -1.55 -8.04 27.77
CA PRO A 194 -2.55 -8.84 27.05
C PRO A 194 -3.99 -8.45 27.34
N ASP A 195 -4.24 -7.87 28.51
CA ASP A 195 -5.57 -7.58 29.01
C ASP A 195 -6.07 -6.21 28.56
N VAL A 196 -5.19 -5.35 28.05
CA VAL A 196 -5.58 -4.03 27.52
C VAL A 196 -6.34 -4.12 26.20
N LEU A 197 -6.10 -5.19 25.43
CA LEU A 197 -6.77 -5.48 24.16
C LEU A 197 -7.24 -6.94 24.17
N ALA A 198 -8.44 -7.14 24.69
CA ALA A 198 -9.08 -8.44 24.74
C ALA A 198 -9.61 -8.83 23.35
N ARG A 199 -9.33 -10.05 22.89
CA ARG A 199 -9.88 -10.53 21.61
C ARG A 199 -11.35 -10.92 21.81
N VAL A 200 -12.24 -10.38 20.99
CA VAL A 200 -13.64 -10.82 20.94
C VAL A 200 -13.71 -12.04 20.00
N ALA A 201 -14.10 -13.19 20.54
CA ALA A 201 -14.30 -14.39 19.74
C ALA A 201 -15.57 -14.22 18.90
N LEU A 202 -15.41 -14.06 17.60
CA LEU A 202 -16.53 -14.05 16.65
C LEU A 202 -16.94 -15.49 16.33
N PRO A 203 -18.23 -15.78 16.07
CA PRO A 203 -18.76 -17.11 15.80
C PRO A 203 -18.39 -17.65 14.41
N LEU A 204 -17.31 -17.13 13.82
CA LEU A 204 -16.79 -17.53 12.52
C LEU A 204 -16.02 -18.85 12.68
N ALA A 205 -16.75 -19.95 12.90
CA ALA A 205 -16.16 -21.26 13.15
C ALA A 205 -15.45 -21.85 11.92
N ASP A 206 -15.81 -21.44 10.69
CA ASP A 206 -15.29 -22.09 9.46
C ASP A 206 -14.67 -21.17 8.42
N TYR A 207 -14.72 -19.84 8.60
CA TYR A 207 -13.83 -18.99 7.82
C TYR A 207 -12.48 -19.00 8.53
N THR A 208 -11.58 -19.88 8.11
CA THR A 208 -10.15 -19.80 8.41
C THR A 208 -9.59 -18.51 7.82
N LEU A 209 -9.91 -17.39 8.47
CA LEU A 209 -9.27 -16.09 8.35
C LEU A 209 -8.00 -16.10 9.20
N GLN A 210 -7.30 -17.24 9.22
CA GLN A 210 -5.90 -17.21 9.54
C GLN A 210 -5.23 -16.62 8.31
N PRO A 211 -4.55 -15.46 8.43
CA PRO A 211 -3.76 -14.91 7.36
C PRO A 211 -2.71 -15.93 6.97
N GLN A 212 -3.03 -16.69 5.94
CA GLN A 212 -2.01 -17.42 5.23
C GLN A 212 -1.17 -16.34 4.55
N LYS A 213 0.03 -16.13 5.09
CA LYS A 213 1.06 -15.31 4.45
C LYS A 213 1.24 -15.87 3.05
N ARG A 214 0.58 -15.23 2.07
CA ARG A 214 0.70 -15.64 0.68
C ARG A 214 2.16 -15.44 0.29
N PRO A 215 2.83 -16.46 -0.27
CA PRO A 215 4.17 -16.26 -0.77
C PRO A 215 4.12 -15.20 -1.87
N TRP A 216 5.18 -14.39 -2.02
CA TRP A 216 5.22 -13.31 -3.03
C TRP A 216 4.85 -13.78 -4.44
N ARG A 217 5.13 -15.06 -4.75
CA ARG A 217 4.79 -15.71 -6.02
C ARG A 217 3.29 -15.70 -6.31
N ALA A 218 2.45 -15.80 -5.29
CA ALA A 218 0.98 -15.72 -5.44
C ALA A 218 0.53 -14.31 -5.83
N HIS A 219 1.26 -13.26 -5.41
CA HIS A 219 0.98 -11.90 -5.86
C HIS A 219 1.48 -11.61 -7.28
N LEU A 220 2.43 -12.39 -7.80
CA LEU A 220 2.96 -12.20 -9.15
C LEU A 220 1.89 -12.47 -10.21
N SER A 221 1.08 -13.52 -10.04
CA SER A 221 -0.02 -13.82 -10.96
C SER A 221 -1.08 -12.72 -10.96
N GLU A 222 -1.46 -12.23 -9.78
CA GLU A 222 -2.43 -11.13 -9.64
C GLU A 222 -1.87 -9.82 -10.25
N LEU A 223 -0.57 -9.55 -10.09
CA LEU A 223 0.09 -8.41 -10.72
C LEU A 223 0.10 -8.55 -12.26
N LEU A 224 0.44 -9.73 -12.78
CA LEU A 224 0.43 -9.99 -14.21
C LEU A 224 -0.99 -9.86 -14.80
N GLU A 225 -2.00 -10.34 -14.07
CA GLU A 225 -3.40 -10.17 -14.45
C GLU A 225 -3.82 -8.69 -14.45
N LEU A 226 -3.42 -7.92 -13.43
CA LEU A 226 -3.65 -6.48 -13.39
C LEU A 226 -2.98 -5.79 -14.58
N LEU A 227 -1.71 -6.09 -14.85
CA LEU A 227 -0.97 -5.55 -15.98
C LEU A 227 -1.61 -5.92 -17.32
N ALA A 228 -2.09 -7.15 -17.47
CA ALA A 228 -2.82 -7.61 -18.65
C ALA A 228 -4.15 -6.85 -18.82
N LYS A 229 -4.91 -6.64 -17.73
CA LYS A 229 -6.15 -5.85 -17.74
C LYS A 229 -5.90 -4.37 -18.06
N VAL A 230 -4.80 -3.80 -17.57
CA VAL A 230 -4.37 -2.42 -17.89
C VAL A 230 -3.96 -2.34 -19.37
N GLN A 231 -3.17 -3.30 -19.86
CA GLN A 231 -2.74 -3.37 -21.25
C GLN A 231 -3.92 -3.55 -22.22
N ALA A 232 -4.92 -4.35 -21.81
CA ALA A 232 -6.16 -4.56 -22.56
C ALA A 232 -7.13 -3.36 -22.47
N GLY A 233 -6.81 -2.31 -21.69
CA GLY A 233 -7.70 -1.17 -21.45
C GLY A 233 -8.97 -1.52 -20.66
N ALA A 234 -9.09 -2.76 -20.16
CA ALA A 234 -10.23 -3.25 -19.39
C ALA A 234 -10.26 -2.62 -17.99
N VAL A 235 -9.09 -2.40 -17.41
CA VAL A 235 -8.94 -1.45 -16.31
C VAL A 235 -8.57 -0.13 -16.98
N LYS A 236 -9.52 0.81 -17.00
CA LYS A 236 -9.18 2.21 -17.26
C LYS A 236 -8.21 2.57 -16.14
N TRP A 237 -6.92 2.64 -16.46
CA TRP A 237 -5.98 3.45 -15.67
C TRP A 237 -6.74 4.73 -15.37
N PRO A 238 -6.73 5.28 -14.14
CA PRO A 238 -7.32 6.59 -13.95
C PRO A 238 -6.65 7.40 -15.03
N GLN A 239 -7.47 7.90 -15.96
CA GLN A 239 -7.00 8.94 -16.83
C GLN A 239 -6.68 10.01 -15.81
N VAL A 240 -5.43 10.03 -15.37
CA VAL A 240 -4.82 11.16 -14.71
C VAL A 240 -5.33 12.28 -15.58
N GLU A 241 -6.27 13.05 -15.04
CA GLU A 241 -7.05 13.99 -15.83
C GLU A 241 -6.04 14.72 -16.70
N ARG A 242 -6.27 14.84 -18.00
CA ARG A 242 -5.22 15.32 -18.94
C ARG A 242 -4.60 16.67 -18.49
N GLY A 243 -5.27 17.39 -17.58
CA GLY A 243 -4.78 18.60 -16.92
C GLY A 243 -3.88 18.41 -15.68
N VAL A 244 -3.86 17.27 -14.99
CA VAL A 244 -3.17 17.12 -13.70
C VAL A 244 -1.66 16.87 -13.88
N PHE A 245 -1.25 16.10 -14.89
CA PHE A 245 0.17 15.82 -15.16
C PHE A 245 0.55 15.87 -16.64
N PRO A 246 0.36 17.02 -17.32
CA PRO A 246 0.70 17.16 -18.73
C PRO A 246 2.17 16.86 -19.01
N LYS A 247 3.06 17.12 -18.05
CA LYS A 247 4.50 16.85 -18.16
C LYS A 247 4.84 15.36 -18.06
N LEU A 248 4.17 14.61 -17.19
CA LEU A 248 4.45 13.19 -16.96
C LEU A 248 3.88 12.34 -18.10
N GLN A 249 2.74 12.77 -18.65
CA GLN A 249 2.16 12.20 -19.86
C GLN A 249 2.97 12.55 -21.10
N ALA A 250 3.39 13.81 -21.25
CA ALA A 250 4.35 14.18 -22.29
C ALA A 250 5.67 13.40 -22.13
N LEU A 251 6.07 13.01 -20.92
CA LEU A 251 7.24 12.17 -20.69
C LEU A 251 6.99 10.70 -21.07
N SER A 252 5.83 10.11 -20.73
CA SER A 252 5.49 8.72 -21.08
C SER A 252 5.33 8.55 -22.59
N ASP A 253 4.67 9.51 -23.24
CA ASP A 253 4.48 9.52 -24.68
C ASP A 253 5.80 9.78 -25.43
N ARG A 254 6.82 10.30 -24.72
CA ARG A 254 8.18 10.49 -25.20
C ARG A 254 9.15 9.41 -24.74
N LEU A 255 8.73 8.31 -24.11
CA LEU A 255 9.65 7.29 -23.60
C LEU A 255 9.46 5.91 -24.26
N PRO A 256 10.51 5.33 -24.86
CA PRO A 256 11.74 5.98 -25.32
C PRO A 256 11.47 6.70 -26.65
N PRO A 257 11.91 7.95 -26.85
CA PRO A 257 11.68 8.63 -28.11
C PRO A 257 12.68 8.06 -29.12
N ALA A 258 12.20 7.79 -30.33
CA ALA A 258 13.03 7.22 -31.39
C ALA A 258 14.29 8.07 -31.67
N SER A 259 14.23 9.38 -31.38
CA SER A 259 15.24 10.40 -31.62
C SER A 259 16.43 10.43 -30.63
N TRP A 260 16.41 9.69 -29.53
CA TRP A 260 17.56 9.70 -28.62
C TRP A 260 18.81 9.06 -29.26
N SER A 261 19.95 9.71 -29.06
CA SER A 261 21.25 9.15 -29.42
C SER A 261 21.53 7.89 -28.60
N LEU A 262 22.38 7.01 -29.11
CA LEU A 262 22.75 5.77 -28.42
C LEU A 262 23.34 6.04 -27.02
N GLN A 263 24.04 7.17 -26.88
CA GLN A 263 24.69 7.59 -25.64
C GLN A 263 23.68 8.07 -24.58
N GLU A 264 22.62 8.78 -24.98
CA GLU A 264 21.54 9.20 -24.08
C GLU A 264 20.69 8.02 -23.63
N LYS A 265 20.40 7.08 -24.55
CA LYS A 265 19.76 5.80 -24.21
C LYS A 265 20.60 5.02 -23.20
N ALA A 266 21.92 4.97 -23.38
CA ALA A 266 22.84 4.31 -22.45
C ALA A 266 22.91 5.03 -21.09
N LYS A 267 22.87 6.38 -21.06
CA LYS A 267 22.85 7.16 -19.81
C LYS A 267 21.56 6.96 -19.03
N VAL A 268 20.39 7.03 -19.68
CA VAL A 268 19.10 6.81 -19.02
C VAL A 268 18.95 5.35 -18.59
N ALA A 269 19.41 4.40 -19.39
CA ALA A 269 19.50 3.00 -18.98
C ALA A 269 20.46 2.81 -17.80
N GLY A 270 21.56 3.57 -17.75
CA GLY A 270 22.50 3.62 -16.64
C GLY A 270 21.87 4.19 -15.36
N TYR A 271 21.14 5.30 -15.44
CA TYR A 271 20.41 5.88 -14.29
C TYR A 271 19.27 4.99 -13.82
N ALA A 272 18.52 4.38 -14.75
CA ALA A 272 17.53 3.38 -14.43
C ALA A 272 18.18 2.15 -13.79
N MET A 273 19.34 1.70 -14.27
CA MET A 273 20.13 0.62 -13.66
C MET A 273 20.61 0.98 -12.25
N VAL A 274 21.13 2.20 -12.02
CA VAL A 274 21.56 2.66 -10.71
C VAL A 274 20.37 2.78 -9.76
N LEU A 275 19.25 3.35 -10.21
CA LEU A 275 17.99 3.41 -9.46
C LEU A 275 17.49 1.99 -9.14
N LEU A 276 17.54 1.08 -10.10
CA LEU A 276 17.19 -0.33 -9.94
C LEU A 276 18.18 -1.05 -9.03
N VAL A 277 19.47 -0.66 -8.98
CA VAL A 277 20.52 -1.16 -8.07
C VAL A 277 20.33 -0.61 -6.65
N VAL A 278 19.88 0.62 -6.50
CA VAL A 278 19.44 1.18 -5.21
C VAL A 278 18.17 0.48 -4.73
N LEU A 279 17.28 0.09 -5.65
CA LEU A 279 16.11 -0.76 -5.38
C LEU A 279 16.46 -2.28 -5.27
N LYS A 280 17.67 -2.70 -5.68
CA LYS A 280 18.19 -4.10 -5.76
C LYS A 280 18.52 -4.73 -4.41
N ARG A 281 18.13 -4.14 -3.28
CA ARG A 281 18.01 -4.95 -2.05
C ARG A 281 16.89 -6.01 -2.14
N GLY A 282 16.01 -5.96 -3.15
CA GLY A 282 15.05 -7.03 -3.49
C GLY A 282 15.49 -7.91 -4.68
N VAL A 283 16.10 -9.06 -4.40
CA VAL A 283 16.87 -9.93 -5.34
C VAL A 283 16.05 -10.62 -6.45
N SER A 284 14.72 -10.72 -6.35
CA SER A 284 13.91 -11.52 -7.28
C SER A 284 13.45 -10.78 -8.54
N VAL A 285 13.14 -9.48 -8.44
CA VAL A 285 12.62 -8.68 -9.56
C VAL A 285 13.73 -8.33 -10.56
N VAL A 286 14.96 -8.14 -10.07
CA VAL A 286 16.14 -7.90 -10.91
C VAL A 286 16.41 -9.07 -11.83
N ARG A 287 16.23 -10.31 -11.38
CA ARG A 287 16.47 -11.50 -12.20
C ARG A 287 15.46 -11.62 -13.35
N ILE A 288 14.21 -11.23 -13.11
CA ILE A 288 13.13 -11.23 -14.11
C ILE A 288 13.34 -10.07 -15.10
N LEU A 289 13.65 -8.87 -14.62
CA LEU A 289 13.95 -7.73 -15.49
C LEU A 289 15.23 -7.94 -16.31
N LEU A 290 16.27 -8.59 -15.78
CA LEU A 290 17.47 -8.94 -16.54
C LEU A 290 17.13 -9.90 -17.68
N ARG A 291 16.25 -10.88 -17.44
CA ARG A 291 15.78 -11.83 -18.46
C ARG A 291 14.94 -11.15 -19.53
N VAL A 292 14.07 -10.21 -19.14
CA VAL A 292 13.28 -9.41 -20.08
C VAL A 292 14.19 -8.50 -20.91
N LEU A 293 15.17 -7.85 -20.28
CA LEU A 293 16.15 -7.00 -20.99
C LEU A 293 17.03 -7.81 -21.93
N GLN A 294 17.49 -9.00 -21.52
CA GLN A 294 18.22 -9.93 -22.38
C GLN A 294 17.39 -10.33 -23.60
N LEU A 295 16.10 -10.64 -23.43
CA LEU A 295 15.20 -10.96 -24.55
C LEU A 295 14.99 -9.78 -25.51
N VAL A 296 14.83 -8.57 -24.98
CA VAL A 296 14.68 -7.35 -25.80
C VAL A 296 15.95 -7.06 -26.59
N LEU A 297 17.13 -7.18 -25.95
CA LEU A 297 18.42 -7.02 -26.62
C LEU A 297 18.65 -8.09 -27.69
N LEU A 298 18.32 -9.35 -27.39
CA LEU A 298 18.44 -10.45 -28.36
C LEU A 298 17.57 -10.20 -29.59
N ARG A 299 16.32 -9.77 -29.38
CA ARG A 299 15.39 -9.41 -30.46
C ARG A 299 15.89 -8.22 -31.28
N TYR A 300 16.45 -7.20 -30.62
CA TYR A 300 17.05 -6.05 -31.29
C TYR A 300 18.26 -6.44 -32.14
N CYS A 301 19.18 -7.25 -31.60
CA CYS A 301 20.33 -7.76 -32.33
C CYS A 301 19.91 -8.60 -33.55
N ALA A 302 18.94 -9.51 -33.38
CA ALA A 302 18.39 -10.29 -34.48
C ALA A 302 17.79 -9.41 -35.58
N GLN A 303 17.04 -8.37 -35.22
CA GLN A 303 16.45 -7.43 -36.19
C GLN A 303 17.52 -6.61 -36.93
N GLN A 304 18.58 -6.18 -36.25
CA GLN A 304 19.68 -5.46 -36.90
C GLN A 304 20.49 -6.39 -37.82
N LEU A 305 20.72 -7.63 -37.40
CA LEU A 305 21.41 -8.63 -38.22
C LEU A 305 20.61 -8.94 -39.49
N LEU A 306 19.29 -9.13 -39.37
CA LEU A 306 18.39 -9.34 -40.51
C LEU A 306 18.40 -8.14 -41.47
N ARG A 307 18.35 -6.91 -40.95
CA ARG A 307 18.46 -5.69 -41.79
C ARG A 307 19.81 -5.57 -42.47
N HIS A 308 20.88 -6.03 -41.83
CA HIS A 308 22.22 -6.01 -42.42
C HIS A 308 22.38 -7.08 -43.51
N LEU A 309 21.80 -8.26 -43.29
CA LEU A 309 21.74 -9.34 -44.30
C LEU A 309 20.85 -8.97 -45.49
N ASP A 310 19.74 -8.25 -45.25
CA ASP A 310 18.85 -7.75 -46.31
C ASP A 310 19.54 -6.71 -47.21
N LYS A 311 20.40 -5.87 -46.63
CA LYS A 311 21.21 -4.88 -47.36
C LYS A 311 22.36 -5.49 -48.16
N HIS A 312 22.84 -6.66 -47.78
CA HIS A 312 23.87 -7.38 -48.53
C HIS A 312 23.24 -8.51 -49.33
N THR A 313 22.81 -8.19 -50.56
CA THR A 313 22.27 -9.12 -51.56
C THR A 313 23.13 -10.39 -51.74
N ILE A 314 24.44 -10.31 -51.51
CA ILE A 314 25.39 -11.44 -51.56
C ILE A 314 25.15 -12.45 -50.42
N ALA A 315 24.75 -11.99 -49.23
CA ALA A 315 24.48 -12.87 -48.08
C ALA A 315 23.17 -13.66 -48.24
N ARG A 316 22.17 -13.10 -48.93
CA ARG A 316 20.97 -13.84 -49.35
C ARG A 316 21.29 -14.98 -50.33
N ALA A 317 22.21 -14.76 -51.26
CA ALA A 317 22.63 -15.78 -52.24
C ALA A 317 23.44 -16.92 -51.59
N LEU A 318 24.18 -16.65 -50.52
CA LEU A 318 24.90 -17.66 -49.74
C LEU A 318 23.99 -18.44 -48.78
N LEU A 319 23.02 -17.78 -48.13
CA LEU A 319 22.05 -18.44 -47.25
C LEU A 319 20.99 -19.25 -48.01
N ALA A 320 20.68 -18.92 -49.27
CA ALA A 320 19.78 -19.74 -50.10
C ALA A 320 20.46 -21.01 -50.67
N LYS A 321 21.78 -21.15 -50.48
CA LYS A 321 22.58 -22.32 -50.89
C LYS A 321 22.93 -23.24 -49.70
N LEU A 322 22.60 -22.85 -48.48
CA LEU A 322 22.61 -23.67 -47.27
C LEU A 322 21.20 -24.15 -46.97
#